data_AF-A0A7J5U139-F1
#
_entry.id   AF-A0A7J5U139-F1
#
_cell.length_a   1.000
_cell.length_b   1.000
_cell.length_c   1.000
_cell.angle_alpha   90.00
_cell.angle_beta   90.00
_cell.angle_gamma   90.00
#
_symmetry.space_group_name_H-M   'P 1'
#
loop_
_entity.id
_entity.type
_entity.pdbx_description
1 polymer ?
#
loop_
_entity_poly.entity_id
_entity_poly.type
_entity_poly.pdbx_seq_one_letter_code
_entity_poly.pdbx_strand_id
1 'polypeptide(L)' 'EWLVEYNTERPHQALRFMTPVEYRQAA' A
#
# COMPACT_ATOMS: atom_id res chain seq x y z
N GLU A 1 -9.24 12.25 -4.58
CA GLU A 1 -7.90 11.93 -4.02
C GLU A 1 -7.81 10.54 -3.37
N TRP A 2 -8.81 9.66 -3.52
CA TRP A 2 -8.80 8.32 -2.90
C TRP A 2 -7.71 7.37 -3.43
N LEU A 3 -7.31 7.53 -4.70
CA LEU A 3 -6.30 6.67 -5.33
C LEU A 3 -4.91 6.89 -4.74
N VAL A 4 -4.59 8.14 -4.36
CA VAL A 4 -3.30 8.44 -3.73
C VAL A 4 -3.27 7.77 -2.36
N GLU A 5 -4.26 8.08 -1.51
CA GLU A 5 -4.39 7.50 -0.18
C GLU A 5 -4.32 5.95 -0.20
N TYR A 6 -5.06 5.29 -1.09
CA TYR A 6 -5.06 3.83 -1.20
C TYR A 6 -3.68 3.26 -1.56
N ASN A 7 -2.98 3.89 -2.50
CA ASN A 7 -1.73 3.36 -3.04
C ASN A 7 -0.51 3.72 -2.20
N THR A 8 -0.55 4.82 -1.43
CA THR A 8 0.63 5.38 -0.76
C THR A 8 0.51 5.59 0.74
N GLU A 9 -0.70 5.68 1.30
CA GLU A 9 -0.87 6.06 2.72
C GLU A 9 -1.58 4.99 3.55
N ARG A 10 -2.51 4.24 2.94
CA ARG A 10 -3.33 3.24 3.62
C ARG A 10 -2.67 1.86 3.57
N PRO A 11 -2.26 1.27 4.71
CA PRO A 11 -1.73 -0.08 4.77
C PRO A 11 -2.85 -1.12 4.69
N HIS A 12 -2.57 -2.26 4.04
CA HIS A 12 -3.55 -3.33 3.83
C HIS A 12 -3.10 -4.62 4.49
N GLN A 13 -3.96 -5.25 5.29
CA GLN A 13 -3.66 -6.51 5.97
C GLN A 13 -3.27 -7.63 4.98
N ALA A 14 -3.90 -7.67 3.80
CA ALA A 14 -3.58 -8.64 2.75
C ALA A 14 -2.14 -8.49 2.21
N LEU A 15 -1.57 -7.28 2.33
CA LEU A 15 -0.19 -6.96 1.93
C LEU A 15 0.75 -6.97 3.14
N ARG A 16 0.46 -7.77 4.17
CA ARG A 16 1.24 -7.79 5.44
C ARG A 16 1.34 -6.42 6.10
N PHE A 17 0.26 -5.65 6.07
CA PHE A 17 0.19 -4.27 6.58
C PHE A 17 1.11 -3.29 5.85
N MET A 18 1.32 -3.49 4.54
CA MET A 18 1.99 -2.55 3.65
C MET A 18 0.99 -1.85 2.73
N THR A 19 1.40 -0.71 2.19
CA THR A 19 0.74 -0.06 1.04
C THR A 19 1.09 -0.81 -0.26
N PRO A 20 0.30 -0.64 -1.34
CA PRO A 20 0.61 -1.23 -2.65
C PRO A 20 1.97 -0.80 -3.21
N VAL A 21 2.44 0.41 -2.91
CA VAL A 21 3.78 0.87 -3.33
C VAL A 21 4.87 0.14 -2.55
N GLU A 22 4.78 0.09 -1.22
CA GLU A 22 5.77 -0.60 -0.37
C GLU A 22 5.87 -2.08 -0.71
N TYR A 23 4.73 -2.75 -0.91
CA TYR A 23 4.70 -4.17 -1.27
C TYR A 23 5.42 -4.46 -2.59
N ARG A 24 5.29 -3.58 -3.59
CA ARG A 24 6.00 -3.71 -4.88
C ARG A 24 7.51 -3.49 -4.75
N GLN A 25 7.95 -2.68 -3.80
CA GLN A 25 9.38 -2.41 -3.57
C GLN A 25 10.06 -3.48 -2.73
N ALA A 26 9.29 -4.25 -1.96
CA ALA A 26 9.79 -5.33 -1.12
C ALA A 26 9.96 -6.69 -1.85
N ALA A 27 9.49 -6.78 -3.09
CA ALA A 27 9.58 -7.97 -3.95
C ALA A 27 10.79 -7.89 -4.89
#